data_AF-A0A9W8UNG7-F1
#
_entry.id   AF-A0A9W8UNG7-F1
#
_cell.length_a   1.000
_cell.length_b   1.000
_cell.length_c   1.000
_cell.angle_alpha   90.00
_cell.angle_beta   90.00
_cell.angle_gamma   90.00
#
_symmetry.space_group_name_H-M   'P 1'
#
loop_
_entity.id
_entity.type
_entity.pdbx_description
1 polymer ?
#
loop_
_entity_poly.entity_id
_entity_poly.type
_entity_poly.pdbx_seq_one_letter_code
_entity_poly.pdbx_strand_id
1 'polypeptide(L)'
;MTAVLELMPDLSFLVSKLRDLSVVDELTRGLAYQVHERRETTPLWPAFGVQVYLDILHSFGQTCDRLGTMQAESRRIKQSLLDVPVADRCDVLRAAGLRDDDTIWVARKLAITAGMLPRVRSPPIKFLRRNLMYCGLLIQNMRATLQNAGLLYAVTPGALVGVVQLYHALQHEGLLADDCPWEDLQNLWTLQGDTSFFVGIYQRPGRPTSKTTI
;
A
#
# COMPACT_ATOMS: atom_id res chain seq x y z
N MET A 1 -6.23 -14.76 -27.77
CA MET A 1 -4.85 -15.30 -27.70
C MET A 1 -3.78 -14.26 -28.04
N THR A 2 -3.93 -13.47 -29.10
CA THR A 2 -2.90 -12.48 -29.55
C THR A 2 -2.48 -11.49 -28.45
N ALA A 3 -3.43 -10.98 -27.66
CA ALA A 3 -3.16 -10.02 -26.58
C ALA A 3 -2.26 -10.58 -25.46
N VAL A 4 -2.37 -11.88 -25.15
CA VAL A 4 -1.55 -12.54 -24.11
C VAL A 4 -0.14 -12.78 -24.64
N LEU A 5 0.00 -13.23 -25.88
CA LEU A 5 1.30 -13.44 -26.54
C LEU A 5 2.08 -12.13 -26.68
N GLU A 6 1.41 -11.02 -26.95
CA GLU A 6 2.04 -9.70 -27.00
C GLU A 6 2.54 -9.20 -25.65
N LEU A 7 2.00 -9.71 -24.55
CA LEU A 7 2.36 -9.32 -23.18
C LEU A 7 3.52 -10.18 -22.62
N MET A 8 3.71 -11.40 -23.14
CA MET A 8 4.73 -12.34 -22.68
C MET A 8 6.16 -11.77 -22.60
N PRO A 9 6.65 -10.97 -23.57
CA PRO A 9 7.99 -10.40 -23.49
C PRO A 9 8.15 -9.44 -22.30
N ASP A 10 7.12 -8.63 -22.05
CA ASP A 10 7.14 -7.64 -20.98
C ASP A 10 7.00 -8.33 -19.61
N LEU A 11 6.16 -9.36 -19.50
CA LEU A 11 6.05 -10.17 -18.28
C LEU A 11 7.33 -10.95 -18.00
N SER A 12 7.96 -11.54 -19.02
CA SER A 12 9.23 -12.25 -18.86
C SER A 12 10.33 -11.31 -18.35
N PHE A 13 10.37 -10.06 -18.87
CA PHE A 13 11.24 -9.03 -18.32
C PHE A 13 10.88 -8.70 -16.86
N LEU A 14 9.60 -8.54 -16.53
CA LEU A 14 9.17 -8.26 -15.16
C LEU A 14 9.58 -9.38 -14.19
N VAL A 15 9.42 -10.63 -14.61
CA VAL A 15 9.85 -11.82 -13.87
C VAL A 15 11.37 -11.83 -13.67
N SER A 16 12.16 -11.44 -14.67
CA SER A 16 13.62 -11.31 -14.51
C SER A 16 14.02 -10.26 -13.47
N LYS A 17 13.12 -9.31 -13.17
CA LYS A 17 13.29 -8.24 -12.19
C LYS A 17 12.40 -8.43 -10.95
N LEU A 18 11.81 -9.62 -10.76
CA LEU A 18 10.82 -9.86 -9.71
C LEU A 18 11.35 -9.59 -8.31
N ARG A 19 12.65 -9.80 -8.08
CA ARG A 19 13.31 -9.50 -6.80
C ARG A 19 13.23 -8.03 -6.40
N ASP A 20 13.08 -7.12 -7.36
CA ASP A 20 13.01 -5.68 -7.13
C ASP A 20 11.56 -5.17 -7.15
N LEU A 21 10.57 -6.06 -7.29
CA LEU A 21 9.15 -5.70 -7.33
C LEU A 21 8.55 -5.74 -5.92
N SER A 22 8.06 -4.59 -5.45
CA SER A 22 7.23 -4.55 -4.23
C SER A 22 5.80 -5.03 -4.46
N VAL A 23 5.39 -5.18 -5.73
CA VAL A 23 4.03 -5.52 -6.14
C VAL A 23 4.06 -6.52 -7.29
N VAL A 24 3.34 -7.63 -7.14
CA VAL A 24 3.27 -8.72 -8.12
C VAL A 24 1.83 -9.18 -8.26
N ASP A 25 1.32 -9.21 -9.50
CA ASP A 25 0.01 -9.80 -9.81
C ASP A 25 0.11 -11.32 -10.02
N GLU A 26 -1.02 -12.00 -9.98
CA GLU A 26 -1.11 -13.46 -10.15
C GLU A 26 -0.55 -13.97 -11.48
N LEU A 27 -0.73 -13.22 -12.57
CA LEU A 27 -0.20 -13.64 -13.87
C LEU A 27 1.33 -13.57 -13.87
N THR A 28 1.91 -12.47 -13.38
CA THR A 28 3.35 -12.32 -13.21
C THR A 28 3.90 -13.36 -12.23
N ARG A 29 3.23 -13.60 -11.11
CA ARG A 29 3.62 -14.61 -10.10
C ARG A 29 3.61 -16.00 -10.70
N GLY A 30 2.61 -16.32 -11.54
CA GLY A 30 2.48 -17.63 -12.18
C GLY A 30 3.58 -17.88 -13.20
N LEU A 31 3.93 -16.85 -13.97
CA LEU A 31 5.05 -16.91 -14.89
C LEU A 31 6.39 -17.06 -14.14
N ALA A 32 6.58 -16.30 -13.05
CA ALA A 32 7.76 -16.43 -12.20
C ALA A 32 7.90 -17.82 -11.60
N TYR A 33 6.79 -18.40 -11.15
CA TYR A 33 6.74 -19.76 -10.62
C TYR A 33 7.22 -20.77 -11.68
N GLN A 34 6.72 -20.69 -12.91
CA GLN A 34 7.13 -21.57 -14.01
C GLN A 34 8.61 -21.38 -14.40
N VAL A 35 9.07 -20.12 -14.49
CA VAL A 35 10.42 -19.78 -14.95
C VAL A 35 11.48 -20.13 -13.90
N HIS A 36 11.23 -19.86 -12.63
CA HIS A 36 12.20 -20.05 -11.55
C HIS A 36 12.21 -21.45 -10.96
N GLU A 37 11.05 -22.11 -10.81
CA GLU A 37 10.99 -23.43 -10.16
C GLU A 37 11.16 -24.61 -11.13
N ARG A 38 11.16 -24.37 -12.46
CA ARG A 38 11.29 -25.42 -13.51
C ARG A 38 10.49 -26.69 -13.23
N ARG A 39 9.27 -26.56 -12.69
CA ARG A 39 8.42 -27.72 -12.40
C ARG A 39 7.77 -28.26 -13.67
N GLU A 40 7.67 -29.58 -13.76
CA GLU A 40 6.99 -30.28 -14.86
C GLU A 40 5.47 -30.07 -14.85
N THR A 41 4.89 -29.75 -13.69
CA THR A 41 3.46 -29.53 -13.52
C THR A 41 3.13 -28.04 -13.41
N THR A 42 2.32 -27.54 -14.34
CA THR A 42 1.78 -26.18 -14.27
C THR A 42 0.63 -26.16 -13.26
N PRO A 43 0.70 -25.33 -12.21
CA PRO A 43 -0.41 -25.23 -11.27
C PRO A 43 -1.64 -24.62 -11.97
N LEU A 44 -2.84 -24.86 -11.44
CA LEU A 44 -4.08 -24.41 -12.09
C LEU A 44 -4.32 -22.90 -11.96
N TRP A 45 -3.84 -22.30 -10.87
CA TRP A 45 -4.10 -20.89 -10.52
C TRP A 45 -3.62 -19.83 -11.54
N PRO A 46 -2.51 -19.99 -12.29
CA PRO A 46 -2.14 -19.06 -13.35
C PRO A 46 -3.17 -19.00 -14.49
N ALA A 47 -3.89 -20.10 -14.77
CA ALA A 47 -4.96 -20.09 -15.77
C ALA A 47 -6.11 -19.17 -15.33
N PHE A 48 -6.46 -19.17 -14.05
CA PHE A 48 -7.41 -18.20 -13.50
C PHE A 48 -6.85 -16.77 -13.53
N GLY A 49 -5.56 -16.58 -13.27
CA GLY A 49 -4.89 -15.28 -13.39
C GLY A 49 -4.94 -14.71 -14.83
N VAL A 50 -4.71 -15.55 -15.84
CA VAL A 50 -4.87 -15.19 -17.26
C VAL A 50 -6.32 -14.82 -17.57
N GLN A 51 -7.29 -15.60 -17.07
CA GLN A 51 -8.71 -15.32 -17.29
C GLN A 51 -9.12 -13.97 -16.72
N VAL A 52 -8.75 -13.68 -15.46
CA VAL A 52 -9.01 -12.37 -14.81
C VAL A 52 -8.38 -11.23 -15.61
N TYR A 53 -7.15 -11.41 -16.10
CA TYR A 53 -6.49 -10.41 -16.94
C TYR A 53 -7.27 -10.16 -18.25
N LEU A 54 -7.72 -11.22 -18.92
CA LEU A 54 -8.49 -11.12 -20.16
C LEU A 54 -9.85 -10.46 -19.93
N ASP A 55 -10.54 -10.81 -18.86
CA ASP A 55 -11.83 -10.23 -18.50
C ASP A 55 -11.67 -8.72 -18.21
N ILE A 56 -10.62 -8.34 -17.48
CA ILE A 56 -10.33 -6.93 -17.21
C ILE A 56 -9.97 -6.18 -18.50
N LEU A 57 -9.16 -6.76 -19.38
CA LEU A 57 -8.88 -6.15 -20.68
C LEU A 57 -10.15 -5.98 -21.51
N HIS A 58 -11.04 -6.97 -21.49
CA HIS A 58 -12.27 -6.92 -22.27
C HIS A 58 -13.25 -5.88 -21.71
N SER A 59 -13.44 -5.84 -20.39
CA SER A 59 -14.37 -4.91 -19.73
C SER A 59 -13.85 -3.48 -19.61
N PHE A 60 -12.54 -3.27 -19.46
CA PHE A 60 -11.95 -1.96 -19.14
C PHE A 60 -10.98 -1.41 -20.19
N GLY A 61 -10.60 -2.21 -21.20
CA GLY A 61 -9.51 -1.89 -22.13
C GLY A 61 -9.72 -0.65 -23.01
N GLN A 62 -10.95 -0.19 -23.20
CA GLN A 62 -11.25 1.01 -24.01
C GLN A 62 -11.65 2.23 -23.19
N THR A 63 -12.07 2.05 -21.94
CA THR A 63 -12.77 3.10 -21.17
C THR A 63 -11.91 3.69 -20.06
N CYS A 64 -10.85 3.00 -19.62
CA CYS A 64 -10.09 3.38 -18.43
C CYS A 64 -8.64 3.78 -18.74
N ASP A 65 -8.31 5.06 -18.59
CA ASP A 65 -6.91 5.53 -18.54
C ASP A 65 -6.30 5.27 -17.15
N ARG A 66 -6.09 3.98 -16.81
CA ARG A 66 -5.51 3.59 -15.52
C ARG A 66 -4.07 4.04 -15.34
N LEU A 67 -3.35 4.26 -16.44
CA LEU A 67 -2.01 4.83 -16.39
C LEU A 67 -2.06 6.30 -15.98
N GLY A 68 -2.95 7.09 -16.60
CA GLY A 68 -3.14 8.49 -16.23
C GLY A 68 -3.57 8.65 -14.78
N THR A 69 -4.47 7.79 -14.29
CA THR A 69 -4.86 7.81 -12.87
C THR A 69 -3.72 7.41 -11.95
N MET A 70 -2.92 6.39 -12.30
CA MET A 70 -1.73 6.02 -11.53
C MET A 70 -0.72 7.18 -11.45
N GLN A 71 -0.46 7.84 -12.58
CA GLN A 71 0.46 8.99 -12.62
C GLN A 71 -0.09 10.22 -11.88
N ALA A 72 -1.40 10.44 -11.90
CA ALA A 72 -2.06 11.48 -11.12
C ALA A 72 -1.93 11.20 -9.61
N GLU A 73 -2.18 9.95 -9.19
CA GLU A 73 -2.05 9.54 -7.78
C GLU A 73 -0.60 9.62 -7.30
N SER A 74 0.37 9.15 -8.09
CA SER A 74 1.80 9.31 -7.76
C SER A 74 2.19 10.78 -7.57
N ARG A 75 1.75 11.67 -8.47
CA ARG A 75 1.99 13.12 -8.34
C ARG A 75 1.32 13.71 -7.11
N ARG A 76 0.07 13.34 -6.84
CA ARG A 76 -0.68 13.79 -5.66
C ARG A 76 0.01 13.39 -4.36
N ILE A 77 0.46 12.13 -4.26
CA ILE A 77 1.17 11.62 -3.08
C ILE A 77 2.49 12.37 -2.89
N LYS A 78 3.27 12.55 -3.96
CA LYS A 78 4.53 13.33 -3.89
C LYS A 78 4.30 14.77 -3.46
N GLN A 79 3.25 15.42 -3.97
CA GLN A 79 2.88 16.78 -3.57
C GLN A 79 2.51 16.85 -2.09
N SER A 80 1.71 15.90 -1.58
CA SER A 80 1.34 15.85 -0.16
C SER A 80 2.52 15.59 0.79
N LEU A 81 3.64 15.09 0.30
CA LEU A 81 4.83 14.78 1.09
C LEU A 81 5.88 15.89 1.05
N LEU A 82 5.65 17.02 0.37
CA LEU A 82 6.61 18.12 0.28
C LEU A 82 6.95 18.70 1.65
N ASP A 83 5.95 18.80 2.53
CA ASP A 83 6.07 19.35 3.89
C ASP A 83 6.52 18.32 4.93
N VAL A 84 6.64 17.04 4.54
CA VAL A 84 7.04 15.94 5.42
C VAL A 84 8.57 15.85 5.47
N PRO A 85 9.21 15.68 6.65
CA PRO A 85 10.64 15.46 6.78
C PRO A 85 11.16 14.33 5.89
N VAL A 86 12.36 14.50 5.33
CA VAL A 86 12.96 13.56 4.36
C VAL A 86 13.06 12.13 4.92
N ALA A 87 13.42 11.99 6.19
CA ALA A 87 13.62 10.69 6.84
C ALA A 87 12.35 9.82 6.82
N ASP A 88 11.19 10.44 6.95
CA ASP A 88 9.91 9.74 7.13
C ASP A 88 9.14 9.56 5.82
N ARG A 89 9.50 10.30 4.77
CA ARG A 89 8.88 10.19 3.44
C ARG A 89 9.63 9.27 2.47
N CYS A 90 10.83 8.77 2.82
CA CYS A 90 11.67 7.98 1.92
C CYS A 90 10.96 6.74 1.35
N ASP A 91 10.28 5.96 2.20
CA ASP A 91 9.61 4.74 1.75
C ASP A 91 8.37 5.03 0.91
N VAL A 92 7.61 6.08 1.26
CA VAL A 92 6.44 6.51 0.49
C VAL A 92 6.85 7.08 -0.86
N LEU A 93 7.92 7.86 -0.93
CA LEU A 93 8.49 8.36 -2.19
C LEU A 93 9.05 7.23 -3.05
N ARG A 94 9.69 6.22 -2.44
CA ARG A 94 10.14 5.03 -3.16
C ARG A 94 8.95 4.25 -3.76
N ALA A 95 7.88 4.06 -3.00
CA ALA A 95 6.66 3.41 -3.49
C ALA A 95 5.96 4.22 -4.59
N ALA A 96 5.87 5.55 -4.43
CA ALA A 96 5.27 6.45 -5.41
C ALA A 96 6.13 6.62 -6.69
N GLY A 97 7.45 6.48 -6.56
CA GLY A 97 8.42 6.61 -7.64
C GLY A 97 8.80 5.30 -8.33
N LEU A 98 8.36 4.15 -7.81
CA LEU A 98 8.75 2.82 -8.28
C LEU A 98 8.57 2.62 -9.79
N ARG A 99 7.62 3.34 -10.40
CA ARG A 99 7.23 3.21 -11.80
C ARG A 99 6.97 4.56 -12.49
N ASP A 100 7.65 5.61 -12.05
CA ASP A 100 7.62 6.90 -12.75
C ASP A 100 8.17 6.76 -14.18
N ASP A 101 9.21 5.95 -14.32
CA ASP A 101 9.81 5.57 -15.58
C ASP A 101 9.40 4.14 -15.97
N ASP A 102 9.16 3.93 -17.26
CA ASP A 102 8.97 2.60 -17.81
C ASP A 102 10.32 1.87 -17.81
N THR A 103 10.63 1.12 -16.75
CA THR A 103 11.91 0.41 -16.64
C THR A 103 12.12 -0.59 -17.78
N ILE A 104 11.04 -1.12 -18.38
CA ILE A 104 11.12 -1.97 -19.57
C ILE A 104 11.60 -1.12 -20.75
N TRP A 105 11.06 0.08 -20.91
CA TRP A 105 11.56 1.03 -21.90
C TRP A 105 13.01 1.46 -21.62
N VAL A 106 13.40 1.73 -20.37
CA VAL A 106 14.77 2.09 -20.00
C VAL A 106 15.73 0.94 -20.31
N ALA A 107 15.41 -0.28 -19.88
CA ALA A 107 16.23 -1.46 -20.15
C ALA A 107 16.31 -1.77 -21.65
N ARG A 108 15.20 -1.61 -22.39
CA ARG A 108 15.18 -1.77 -23.85
C ARG A 108 16.00 -0.71 -24.55
N LYS A 109 15.92 0.55 -24.10
CA LYS A 109 16.75 1.65 -24.61
C LYS A 109 18.22 1.36 -24.39
N LEU A 110 18.60 0.90 -23.19
CA LEU A 110 19.96 0.47 -22.87
C LEU A 110 20.44 -0.69 -23.76
N ALA A 111 19.59 -1.70 -23.98
CA ALA A 111 19.91 -2.83 -24.85
C ALA A 111 20.02 -2.43 -26.34
N ILE A 112 19.22 -1.47 -26.80
CA ILE A 112 19.35 -0.88 -28.15
C ILE A 112 20.66 -0.09 -28.26
N THR A 113 21.01 0.71 -27.24
CA THR A 113 22.29 1.46 -27.24
C THR A 113 23.50 0.55 -27.15
N ALA A 114 23.37 -0.62 -26.51
CA ALA A 114 24.39 -1.66 -26.45
C ALA A 114 24.45 -2.55 -27.69
N GLY A 115 23.60 -2.32 -28.71
CA GLY A 115 23.57 -3.10 -29.95
C GLY A 115 22.99 -4.50 -29.82
N MET A 116 22.38 -4.85 -28.68
CA MET A 116 21.84 -6.19 -28.41
C MET A 116 20.43 -6.40 -28.98
N LEU A 117 19.70 -5.33 -29.28
CA LEU A 117 18.35 -5.38 -29.85
C LEU A 117 18.23 -4.46 -31.07
N PRO A 118 17.47 -4.86 -32.10
CA PRO A 118 17.18 -4.01 -33.24
C PRO A 118 16.40 -2.75 -32.80
N ARG A 119 16.62 -1.63 -33.51
CA ARG A 119 15.91 -0.37 -33.28
C ARG A 119 14.43 -0.49 -33.66
N VAL A 120 13.64 -1.09 -32.79
CA VAL A 120 12.18 -1.11 -32.90
C VAL A 120 11.64 0.12 -32.18
N ARG A 121 10.92 0.99 -32.90
CA ARG A 121 10.19 2.13 -32.30
C ARG A 121 9.03 1.60 -31.47
N SER A 122 9.30 1.27 -30.22
CA SER A 122 8.25 1.02 -29.24
C SER A 122 7.94 2.32 -28.50
N PRO A 123 6.69 2.84 -28.56
CA PRO A 123 6.25 3.90 -27.66
C PRO A 123 6.66 3.65 -26.20
N PRO A 124 7.05 4.71 -25.46
CA PRO A 124 7.29 4.61 -24.03
C PRO A 124 5.98 4.23 -23.30
N ILE A 125 6.11 3.49 -22.20
CA ILE A 125 5.01 3.12 -21.27
C ILE A 125 4.00 2.13 -21.87
N LYS A 126 4.36 1.39 -22.92
CA LYS A 126 3.46 0.38 -23.50
C LYS A 126 3.03 -0.68 -22.51
N PHE A 127 3.95 -1.13 -21.66
CA PHE A 127 3.65 -2.19 -20.70
C PHE A 127 2.58 -1.75 -19.70
N LEU A 128 2.73 -0.58 -19.07
CA LEU A 128 1.77 -0.09 -18.08
C LEU A 128 0.43 0.28 -18.74
N ARG A 129 0.43 0.81 -19.98
CA ARG A 129 -0.82 1.04 -20.73
C ARG A 129 -1.58 -0.26 -21.01
N ARG A 130 -0.87 -1.36 -21.26
CA ARG A 130 -1.46 -2.66 -21.56
C ARG A 130 -1.85 -3.42 -20.29
N ASN A 131 -1.10 -3.25 -19.20
CA ASN A 131 -1.32 -3.96 -17.95
C ASN A 131 -2.07 -3.09 -16.92
N LEU A 132 -3.38 -2.97 -17.11
CA LEU A 132 -4.28 -2.20 -16.25
C LEU A 132 -4.33 -2.75 -14.81
N MET A 133 -4.22 -4.08 -14.66
CA MET A 133 -4.14 -4.77 -13.36
C MET A 133 -2.94 -4.28 -12.56
N TYR A 134 -1.77 -4.27 -13.19
CA TYR A 134 -0.54 -3.84 -12.55
C TYR A 134 -0.59 -2.37 -12.14
N CYS A 135 -1.16 -1.48 -12.96
CA CYS A 135 -1.40 -0.07 -12.57
C CYS A 135 -2.30 0.03 -11.32
N GLY A 136 -3.36 -0.78 -11.24
CA GLY A 136 -4.23 -0.81 -10.08
C GLY A 136 -3.52 -1.26 -8.80
N LEU A 137 -2.70 -2.31 -8.88
CA LEU A 137 -1.93 -2.79 -7.74
C LEU A 137 -0.88 -1.76 -7.28
N LEU A 138 -0.25 -1.04 -8.20
CA LEU A 138 0.67 0.04 -7.87
C LEU A 138 -0.03 1.18 -7.12
N ILE A 139 -1.20 1.62 -7.59
CA ILE A 139 -2.00 2.64 -6.88
C ILE A 139 -2.30 2.18 -5.46
N GLN A 140 -2.73 0.93 -5.30
CA GLN A 140 -3.06 0.40 -3.98
C GLN A 140 -1.83 0.33 -3.07
N ASN A 141 -0.69 -0.11 -3.60
CA ASN A 141 0.57 -0.13 -2.85
C ASN A 141 1.00 1.27 -2.39
N MET A 142 0.91 2.28 -3.27
CA MET A 142 1.22 3.67 -2.90
C MET A 142 0.31 4.16 -1.76
N ARG A 143 -1.01 3.91 -1.86
CA ARG A 143 -1.99 4.30 -0.83
C ARG A 143 -1.76 3.60 0.49
N ALA A 144 -1.55 2.28 0.47
CA ALA A 144 -1.28 1.50 1.68
C ALA A 144 0.03 1.94 2.35
N THR A 145 1.07 2.22 1.57
CA THR A 145 2.36 2.70 2.09
C THR A 145 2.20 4.08 2.73
N LEU A 146 1.48 5.01 2.07
CA LEU A 146 1.18 6.32 2.64
C LEU A 146 0.38 6.20 3.94
N GLN A 147 -0.63 5.34 3.98
CA GLN A 147 -1.46 5.16 5.17
C GLN A 147 -0.67 4.54 6.33
N ASN A 148 0.16 3.53 6.06
CA ASN A 148 1.01 2.92 7.08
C ASN A 148 2.04 3.90 7.64
N ALA A 149 2.66 4.71 6.79
CA ALA A 149 3.57 5.77 7.23
C ALA A 149 2.83 6.86 8.02
N GLY A 150 1.64 7.26 7.56
CA GLY A 150 0.78 8.24 8.24
C GLY A 150 0.26 7.76 9.59
N LEU A 151 0.07 6.45 9.77
CA LEU A 151 -0.35 5.87 11.06
C LEU A 151 0.69 6.15 12.15
N LEU A 152 1.99 6.10 11.83
CA LEU A 152 3.05 6.42 12.79
C LEU A 152 3.02 7.89 13.23
N TYR A 153 2.62 8.81 12.34
CA TYR A 153 2.42 10.21 12.69
C TYR A 153 1.18 10.42 13.58
N ALA A 154 0.07 9.77 13.22
CA ALA A 154 -1.17 9.86 14.00
C ALA A 154 -1.03 9.21 15.39
N VAL A 155 -0.24 8.14 15.48
CA VAL A 155 0.06 7.42 16.72
C VAL A 155 1.39 7.93 17.28
N THR A 156 1.48 9.24 17.52
CA THR A 156 2.63 9.79 18.26
C THR A 156 2.65 9.14 19.65
N PRO A 157 3.72 8.41 20.03
CA PRO A 157 3.78 7.73 21.31
C PRO A 157 3.54 8.71 22.46
N GLY A 158 2.55 8.40 23.32
CA GLY A 158 2.20 9.24 24.47
C GLY A 158 1.20 10.38 24.18
N ALA A 159 0.91 10.72 22.92
CA ALA A 159 -0.13 11.72 22.62
C ALA A 159 -1.50 11.27 23.15
N LEU A 160 -1.82 9.99 22.96
CA LEU A 160 -3.02 9.37 23.51
C LEU A 160 -3.03 9.38 25.06
N VAL A 161 -1.88 9.19 25.69
CA VAL A 161 -1.76 9.28 27.17
C VAL A 161 -2.07 10.70 27.63
N GLY A 162 -1.53 11.71 26.95
CA GLY A 162 -1.85 13.12 27.23
C GLY A 162 -3.33 13.44 27.05
N VAL A 163 -3.98 12.93 26.00
CA VAL A 163 -5.42 13.11 25.76
C VAL A 163 -6.25 12.45 26.86
N VAL A 164 -5.92 11.22 27.27
CA VAL A 164 -6.63 10.52 28.36
C VAL A 164 -6.43 11.23 29.69
N GLN A 165 -5.21 11.70 29.99
CA GLN A 165 -4.91 12.46 31.21
C GLN A 165 -5.62 13.82 31.24
N LEU A 166 -5.67 14.53 30.11
CA LEU A 166 -6.40 15.79 29.98
C LEU A 166 -7.91 15.57 30.12
N TYR A 167 -8.47 14.57 29.44
CA TYR A 167 -9.88 14.21 29.57
C TYR A 167 -10.24 13.89 31.04
N HIS A 168 -9.40 13.12 31.71
CA HIS A 168 -9.56 12.82 33.14
C HIS A 168 -9.47 14.09 34.02
N ALA A 169 -8.50 14.97 33.77
CA ALA A 169 -8.36 16.22 34.52
C ALA A 169 -9.59 17.12 34.35
N LEU A 170 -10.08 17.28 33.11
CA LEU A 170 -11.28 18.05 32.80
C LEU A 170 -12.55 17.47 33.45
N GLN A 171 -12.64 16.14 33.52
CA GLN A 171 -13.74 15.47 34.21
C GLN A 171 -13.67 15.69 35.72
N HIS A 172 -12.48 15.59 36.31
CA HIS A 172 -12.27 15.80 37.75
C HIS A 172 -12.51 17.26 38.18
N GLU A 173 -12.19 18.22 37.32
CA GLU A 173 -12.45 19.64 37.56
C GLU A 173 -13.92 20.05 37.27
N GLY A 174 -14.78 19.12 36.84
CA GLY A 174 -16.18 19.39 36.53
C GLY A 174 -16.37 20.32 35.32
N LEU A 175 -15.36 20.42 34.45
CA LEU A 175 -15.36 21.27 33.26
C LEU A 175 -16.04 20.61 32.06
N LEU A 176 -16.28 19.29 32.14
CA LEU A 176 -17.07 18.55 31.17
C LEU A 176 -18.48 18.36 31.73
N ALA A 177 -19.47 18.58 30.87
CA ALA A 177 -20.87 18.32 31.20
C ALA A 177 -21.09 16.79 31.28
N ASP A 178 -21.77 16.32 32.33
CA ASP A 178 -22.00 14.88 32.61
C ASP A 178 -22.75 14.16 31.47
N ASP A 179 -23.40 14.91 30.60
CA ASP A 179 -24.18 14.50 29.44
C ASP A 179 -23.38 14.39 28.13
N CYS A 180 -22.07 14.68 28.13
CA CYS A 180 -21.20 14.57 26.94
C CYS A 180 -19.94 13.72 27.20
N PRO A 181 -20.09 12.40 27.44
CA PRO A 181 -18.94 11.51 27.51
C PRO A 181 -18.28 11.34 26.13
N TRP A 182 -16.95 11.29 26.10
CA TRP A 182 -16.20 11.01 24.88
C TRP A 182 -16.12 9.49 24.66
N GLU A 183 -17.18 8.93 24.09
CA GLU A 183 -17.38 7.47 23.98
C GLU A 183 -16.20 6.73 23.34
N ASP A 184 -15.65 7.24 22.25
CA ASP A 184 -14.51 6.63 21.55
C ASP A 184 -13.27 6.56 22.44
N LEU A 185 -12.97 7.62 23.18
CA LEU A 185 -11.83 7.67 24.09
C LEU A 185 -12.03 6.71 25.26
N GLN A 186 -13.25 6.57 25.75
CA GLN A 186 -13.61 5.67 26.84
C GLN A 186 -13.57 4.19 26.40
N ASN A 187 -14.01 3.90 25.18
CA ASN A 187 -13.86 2.59 24.53
C ASN A 187 -12.38 2.23 24.34
N LEU A 188 -11.56 3.18 23.89
CA LEU A 188 -10.13 2.97 23.75
C LEU A 188 -9.45 2.73 25.11
N TRP A 189 -9.81 3.53 26.12
CA TRP A 189 -9.31 3.38 27.48
C TRP A 189 -9.70 2.04 28.10
N THR A 190 -10.95 1.59 27.91
CA THR A 190 -11.39 0.26 28.37
C THR A 190 -10.63 -0.88 27.70
N LEU A 191 -10.31 -0.77 26.41
CA LEU A 191 -9.55 -1.78 25.66
C LEU A 191 -8.07 -1.86 26.09
N GLN A 192 -7.42 -0.72 26.34
CA GLN A 192 -6.00 -0.69 26.74
C GLN A 192 -5.76 -0.92 28.24
N GLY A 193 -6.78 -0.68 29.08
CA GLY A 193 -6.69 -0.86 30.53
C GLY A 193 -5.98 0.30 31.25
N ASP A 194 -6.27 0.44 32.55
CA ASP A 194 -5.85 1.60 33.36
C ASP A 194 -4.33 1.68 33.54
N THR A 195 -3.66 0.53 33.60
CA THR A 195 -2.20 0.41 33.73
C THR A 195 -1.42 0.98 32.56
N SER A 196 -2.06 1.16 31.41
CA SER A 196 -1.45 1.67 30.18
C SER A 196 -1.38 3.20 30.13
N PHE A 197 -2.14 3.89 31.00
CA PHE A 197 -2.26 5.36 31.00
C PHE A 197 -1.87 6.03 32.32
N PHE A 198 -1.97 5.31 33.45
CA PHE A 198 -1.71 5.84 34.78
C PHE A 198 -0.69 4.97 35.52
N VAL A 199 0.22 5.63 36.25
CA VAL A 199 1.17 4.96 37.14
C VAL A 199 0.57 4.90 38.54
N GLY A 200 0.22 3.70 39.01
CA GLY A 200 -0.38 3.46 40.33
C GLY A 200 -1.73 2.74 40.28
N ILE A 201 -2.34 2.50 41.45
CA ILE A 201 -3.69 1.90 41.53
C ILE A 201 -4.70 3.01 41.21
N TYR A 202 -5.11 3.09 39.95
CA TYR A 202 -6.16 4.00 39.51
C TYR A 202 -7.55 3.46 39.87
N GLN A 203 -8.39 4.30 40.48
CA GLN A 203 -9.75 3.95 40.87
C GLN A 203 -10.74 4.77 40.04
N ARG A 204 -11.40 4.11 39.08
CA ARG A 204 -12.39 4.73 38.20
C ARG A 204 -13.54 5.33 39.03
N PRO A 205 -13.91 6.61 38.81
CA PRO A 205 -15.12 7.16 39.41
C PRO A 205 -16.33 6.35 38.89
N GLY A 206 -17.05 5.70 39.82
CA GLY A 206 -18.27 4.92 39.51
C GLY A 206 -18.14 3.39 39.52
N ARG A 207 -16.95 2.79 39.72
CA ARG A 207 -16.84 1.33 39.94
C ARG A 207 -16.95 0.99 41.43
N PRO A 208 -17.93 0.18 41.87
CA PRO A 208 -18.01 -0.21 43.28
C PRO A 208 -16.82 -1.08 43.66
N THR A 209 -16.21 -0.76 44.80
CA THR A 209 -15.14 -1.56 45.41
C THR A 209 -15.70 -2.94 45.77
N SER A 210 -15.32 -3.98 45.02
CA SER A 210 -15.38 -5.33 45.58
C SER A 210 -14.35 -5.38 46.70
N LYS A 211 -14.81 -5.16 47.93
CA LYS A 211 -14.02 -5.38 49.13
C LYS A 211 -13.61 -6.85 49.15
N THR A 212 -12.34 -7.13 48.91
CA THR A 212 -11.72 -8.40 49.25
C THR A 212 -11.58 -8.42 50.77
N THR A 213 -12.54 -9.05 51.44
CA THR A 213 -12.39 -9.46 52.84
C THR A 213 -11.53 -10.73 52.85
N ILE A 214 -10.52 -10.72 53.72
CA ILE A 214 -9.66 -11.84 54.09
C ILE A 214 -10.50 -13.06 54.50
#